data_AF-A0A849QTJ6-F1
#
_entry.id   AF-A0A849QTJ6-F1
#
_cell.length_a   1.000
_cell.length_b   1.000
_cell.length_c   1.000
_cell.angle_alpha   90.00
_cell.angle_beta   90.00
_cell.angle_gamma   90.00
#
_symmetry.space_group_name_H-M   'P 1'
#
loop_
_entity.id
_entity.type
_entity.pdbx_description
1 polymer ?
#
loop_
_entity_poly.entity_id
_entity_poly.type
_entity_poly.pdbx_seq_one_letter_code
_entity_poly.pdbx_strand_id
1 'polypeptide(L)'
;TVRARDGLLTLSMKGALSLHDFLELPAYRVTVHADAVPFVLKGKTLFAKHVIDVDPSIRAMDEVLLVDLENNLLVTGQALLCAAEMKDFNYGAAVAVRKGKG
;
A
#
# COMPACT_ATOMS: atom_id res chain seq x y z
N THR A 1 0.61 11.35 -10.97
CA THR A 1 -0.07 12.62 -11.34
C THR A 1 -0.40 13.37 -10.07
N VAL A 2 -0.40 14.71 -10.08
CA VAL A 2 -0.88 15.48 -8.91
C VAL A 2 -2.41 15.54 -8.98
N ARG A 3 -3.09 15.19 -7.89
CA ARG A 3 -4.54 15.21 -7.82
C ARG A 3 -5.02 16.63 -7.55
N ALA A 4 -5.98 17.10 -8.36
CA ALA A 4 -6.46 18.48 -8.29
C ALA A 4 -7.17 18.84 -6.96
N ARG A 5 -7.77 17.86 -6.27
CA ARG A 5 -8.58 18.10 -5.08
C ARG A 5 -7.76 18.40 -3.82
N ASP A 6 -6.67 17.66 -3.63
CA ASP A 6 -5.90 17.64 -2.37
C ASP A 6 -4.40 17.89 -2.60
N GLY A 7 -3.95 18.08 -3.85
CA GLY A 7 -2.54 18.30 -4.18
C GLY A 7 -1.66 17.07 -3.99
N LEU A 8 -2.22 15.93 -3.61
CA LEU A 8 -1.46 14.71 -3.36
C LEU A 8 -1.08 14.02 -4.65
N LEU A 9 0.07 13.37 -4.63
CA LEU A 9 0.48 12.51 -5.74
C LEU A 9 -0.44 11.29 -5.81
N THR A 10 -0.77 10.87 -7.03
CA THR A 10 -1.31 9.55 -7.31
C THR A 10 -0.23 8.80 -8.07
N LEU A 11 0.29 7.73 -7.47
CA LEU A 11 1.47 7.03 -7.98
C LEU A 11 1.11 6.22 -9.23
N SER A 12 1.88 6.41 -10.30
CA SER A 12 1.93 5.44 -11.40
C SER A 12 2.81 4.26 -10.99
N MET A 13 2.63 3.08 -11.58
CA MET A 13 3.51 1.95 -11.27
C MET A 13 4.99 2.23 -11.55
N LYS A 14 5.30 3.01 -12.59
CA LYS A 14 6.68 3.43 -12.88
C LYS A 14 7.25 4.32 -11.76
N GLY A 15 6.47 5.30 -11.30
CA GLY A 15 6.89 6.17 -10.20
C GLY A 15 6.99 5.42 -8.87
N ALA A 16 6.09 4.46 -8.65
CA ALA A 16 6.12 3.59 -7.49
C ALA A 16 7.39 2.73 -7.44
N LEU A 17 7.83 2.19 -8.58
CA LEU A 17 9.08 1.44 -8.67
C LEU A 17 10.29 2.33 -8.37
N SER A 18 10.35 3.53 -8.94
CA SER A 18 11.43 4.48 -8.64
C SER A 18 11.49 4.88 -7.17
N LEU A 19 10.33 5.08 -6.52
CA LEU A 19 10.27 5.36 -5.08
C LEU A 19 10.66 4.14 -4.25
N HIS A 20 10.19 2.96 -4.65
CA HIS A 20 10.54 1.70 -3.99
C HIS A 20 12.06 1.49 -3.97
N ASP A 21 12.74 1.76 -5.07
CA ASP A 21 14.19 1.56 -5.16
C ASP A 21 14.99 2.66 -4.44
N PHE A 22 14.43 3.86 -4.33
CA PHE A 22 15.07 5.01 -3.68
C PHE A 22 14.88 5.05 -2.16
N LEU A 23 13.70 4.65 -1.67
CA LEU A 23 13.33 4.76 -0.27
C LEU A 23 13.77 3.53 0.53
N GLU A 24 14.53 3.75 1.60
CA GLU A 24 14.95 2.70 2.52
C GLU A 24 13.76 2.04 3.24
N LEU A 25 13.92 0.77 3.60
CA LEU A 25 12.92 0.06 4.41
C LEU A 25 12.77 0.72 5.79
N PRO A 26 11.55 0.80 6.35
CA PRO A 26 10.27 0.32 5.81
C PRO A 26 9.49 1.39 5.01
N ALA A 27 10.09 2.54 4.68
CA ALA A 27 9.37 3.76 4.29
C ALA A 27 8.25 3.53 3.26
N TYR A 28 7.04 4.00 3.59
CA TYR A 28 5.81 3.95 2.80
C TYR A 28 5.34 2.54 2.38
N ARG A 29 5.82 1.48 3.03
CA ARG A 29 5.46 0.10 2.68
C ARG A 29 4.40 -0.51 3.59
N VAL A 30 3.56 -1.32 2.97
CA VAL A 30 2.59 -2.21 3.62
C VAL A 30 2.84 -3.63 3.10
N THR A 31 3.26 -4.53 3.97
CA THR A 31 3.57 -5.93 3.64
C THR A 31 2.28 -6.75 3.63
N VAL A 32 2.03 -7.43 2.51
CA VAL A 32 0.80 -8.15 2.23
C VAL A 32 0.97 -9.64 2.47
N HIS A 33 -0.01 -10.25 3.13
CA HIS A 33 -0.07 -11.71 3.27
C HIS A 33 -0.27 -12.40 1.92
N ALA A 34 0.43 -13.53 1.71
CA ALA A 34 0.43 -14.28 0.45
C ALA A 34 -0.98 -14.58 -0.09
N ASP A 35 -1.92 -14.96 0.79
CA ASP A 35 -3.32 -15.22 0.43
C ASP A 35 -4.05 -14.03 -0.21
N ALA A 36 -3.64 -12.79 0.10
CA ALA A 36 -4.25 -11.58 -0.44
C ALA A 36 -3.57 -11.10 -1.73
N VAL A 37 -2.35 -11.56 -2.03
CA VAL A 37 -1.56 -11.13 -3.20
C VAL A 37 -2.34 -11.27 -4.52
N PRO A 38 -3.02 -12.39 -4.83
CA PRO A 38 -3.77 -12.52 -6.08
C PRO A 38 -4.93 -11.53 -6.23
N PHE A 39 -5.45 -11.01 -5.12
CA PHE A 39 -6.56 -10.06 -5.11
C PHE A 39 -6.06 -8.63 -5.29
N VAL A 40 -5.02 -8.23 -4.57
CA VAL A 40 -4.45 -6.88 -4.69
C VAL A 40 -3.82 -6.66 -6.07
N LEU A 41 -3.22 -7.69 -6.69
CA LEU A 41 -2.73 -7.61 -8.07
C LEU A 41 -3.86 -7.34 -9.09
N LYS A 42 -5.08 -7.81 -8.80
CA LYS A 42 -6.29 -7.52 -9.60
C LYS A 42 -6.93 -6.16 -9.25
N GLY A 43 -6.25 -5.33 -8.47
CA GLY A 43 -6.74 -4.03 -8.04
C GLY A 43 -7.82 -4.09 -6.96
N LYS A 44 -7.97 -5.22 -6.25
CA LYS A 44 -8.94 -5.32 -5.15
C LYS A 44 -8.37 -4.73 -3.86
N THR A 45 -9.25 -4.21 -3.01
CA THR A 45 -8.93 -3.65 -1.70
C THR A 45 -8.16 -4.65 -0.83
N LEU A 46 -7.13 -4.17 -0.12
CA LEU A 46 -6.48 -4.92 0.95
C LEU A 46 -7.25 -4.74 2.25
N PHE A 47 -7.59 -5.84 2.92
CA PHE A 47 -8.21 -5.85 4.24
C PHE A 47 -7.15 -5.90 5.35
N ALA A 48 -7.42 -5.31 6.51
CA ALA A 48 -6.49 -5.19 7.63
C ALA A 48 -5.94 -6.55 8.10
N LYS A 49 -6.80 -7.58 8.16
CA LYS A 49 -6.41 -8.96 8.49
C LYS A 49 -5.33 -9.59 7.59
N HIS A 50 -5.05 -8.99 6.43
CA HIS A 50 -4.04 -9.45 5.49
C HIS A 50 -2.80 -8.55 5.44
N VAL A 51 -2.70 -7.56 6.33
CA VAL A 51 -1.49 -6.78 6.56
C VAL A 51 -0.60 -7.56 7.51
N ILE A 52 0.63 -7.86 7.10
CA ILE A 52 1.63 -8.53 7.94
C ILE A 52 2.43 -7.51 8.73
N ASP A 53 2.89 -6.46 8.04
CA ASP A 53 3.65 -5.36 8.64
C ASP A 53 3.40 -4.08 7.85
N VAL A 54 3.69 -2.95 8.47
CA VAL A 54 3.45 -1.62 7.91
C VAL A 54 4.43 -0.62 8.52
N ASP A 55 4.91 0.30 7.69
CA ASP A 55 5.70 1.44 8.14
C ASP A 55 4.95 2.24 9.22
N PRO A 56 5.51 2.39 10.43
CA PRO A 56 4.84 3.07 11.54
C PRO A 56 4.52 4.56 11.28
N SER A 57 5.15 5.17 10.27
CA SER A 57 4.91 6.57 9.91
C SER A 57 3.64 6.78 9.08
N ILE A 58 3.09 5.72 8.46
CA ILE A 58 1.94 5.80 7.55
C ILE A 58 0.69 6.32 8.27
N ARG A 59 0.07 7.32 7.65
CA ARG A 59 -1.22 7.88 8.04
C ARG A 59 -2.31 7.50 7.04
N ALA A 60 -3.55 7.56 7.51
CA ALA A 60 -4.69 7.45 6.60
C ALA A 60 -4.59 8.53 5.52
N MET A 61 -5.01 8.17 4.31
CA MET A 61 -4.92 8.95 3.07
C MET A 61 -3.54 9.01 2.39
N ASP A 62 -2.48 8.51 3.02
CA ASP A 62 -1.16 8.41 2.38
C ASP A 62 -1.19 7.45 1.18
N GLU A 63 -0.41 7.75 0.16
CA GLU A 63 -0.12 6.78 -0.89
C GLU A 63 0.95 5.82 -0.39
N VAL A 64 0.68 4.53 -0.57
CA VAL A 64 1.50 3.45 -0.02
C VAL A 64 1.90 2.45 -1.11
N LEU A 65 3.04 1.83 -0.86
CA LEU A 65 3.62 0.76 -1.66
C LEU A 65 3.22 -0.58 -1.04
N LEU A 66 2.48 -1.40 -1.79
CA LEU A 66 2.12 -2.73 -1.35
C LEU A 66 3.18 -3.71 -1.81
N VAL A 67 3.79 -4.42 -0.86
CA VAL A 67 4.90 -5.34 -1.09
C VAL A 67 4.56 -6.74 -0.56
N ASP A 68 5.24 -7.77 -1.08
CA ASP A 68 5.22 -9.09 -0.47
C ASP A 68 6.27 -9.22 0.66
N LEU A 69 6.40 -10.41 1.23
CA LEU A 69 7.36 -10.72 2.30
C LEU A 69 8.83 -10.57 1.88
N GLU A 70 9.12 -10.66 0.58
CA GLU A 70 10.45 -10.49 0.00
C GLU A 70 10.72 -9.04 -0.41
N ASN A 71 9.81 -8.12 -0.04
CA ASN A 71 9.83 -6.71 -0.42
C ASN A 71 9.76 -6.49 -1.95
N ASN A 72 9.11 -7.38 -2.69
CA ASN A 72 8.80 -7.14 -4.09
C ASN A 72 7.59 -6.21 -4.21
N LEU A 73 7.71 -5.13 -5.00
CA LEU A 73 6.59 -4.23 -5.26
C LEU A 73 5.48 -4.92 -6.07
N LEU A 74 4.32 -5.06 -5.45
CA LEU A 74 3.11 -5.62 -6.04
C LEU A 74 2.33 -4.53 -6.79
N VAL A 75 1.82 -3.56 -6.05
CA VAL A 75 0.86 -2.54 -6.50
C VAL A 75 0.97 -1.28 -5.65
N THR A 76 0.24 -0.22 -6.03
CA THR A 76 0.07 0.97 -5.18
C THR A 76 -1.38 1.18 -4.77
N GLY A 77 -1.56 1.87 -3.65
CA GLY A 77 -2.87 2.24 -3.15
C GLY A 77 -2.83 3.42 -2.21
N GLN A 78 -4.00 3.77 -1.71
CA GLN A 78 -4.16 4.76 -0.64
C GLN A 78 -4.49 4.05 0.67
N ALA A 79 -3.76 4.37 1.72
CA ALA A 79 -4.06 3.92 3.07
C ALA A 79 -5.43 4.46 3.51
N LEU A 80 -6.29 3.58 4.00
CA LEU A 80 -7.57 3.93 4.61
C LEU A 80 -7.48 3.98 6.14
N LEU A 81 -6.46 3.32 6.69
CA LEU A 81 -6.12 3.26 8.10
C LEU A 81 -4.69 3.76 8.30
N CYS A 82 -4.37 4.24 9.49
CA CYS A 82 -2.98 4.49 9.87
C CYS A 82 -2.27 3.19 10.29
N ALA A 83 -0.95 3.24 10.43
CA ALA A 83 -0.13 2.06 10.77
C ALA A 83 -0.59 1.33 12.05
N ALA A 84 -0.94 2.07 13.11
CA ALA A 84 -1.42 1.49 14.35
C ALA A 84 -2.74 0.73 14.14
N GLU A 85 -3.70 1.33 13.44
CA GLU A 85 -4.98 0.70 13.13
C GLU A 85 -4.82 -0.52 12.22
N MET A 86 -3.92 -0.49 11.23
CA MET A 86 -3.64 -1.64 10.38
C MET A 86 -3.05 -2.83 11.16
N LYS A 87 -2.30 -2.58 12.23
CA LYS A 87 -1.72 -3.62 13.10
C LYS A 87 -2.74 -4.16 14.11
N ASP A 88 -3.61 -3.30 14.62
CA ASP A 88 -4.57 -3.66 15.67
C ASP A 88 -5.86 -4.30 15.12
N PHE A 89 -6.27 -3.98 13.89
CA PHE A 89 -7.55 -4.43 13.34
C PHE A 89 -7.44 -5.77 12.60
N ASN A 90 -8.36 -6.69 12.90
CA ASN A 90 -8.56 -7.94 12.15
C ASN A 90 -9.77 -7.90 11.19
N TYR A 91 -10.37 -6.72 10.99
CA TYR A 91 -11.49 -6.48 10.08
C TYR A 91 -11.35 -5.12 9.39
N GLY A 92 -12.16 -4.89 8.36
CA GLY A 92 -12.17 -3.61 7.63
C GLY A 92 -11.11 -3.49 6.55
N ALA A 93 -11.28 -2.48 5.71
CA ALA A 93 -10.38 -2.17 4.61
C ALA A 93 -9.17 -1.36 5.10
N ALA A 94 -7.96 -1.79 4.77
CA ALA A 94 -6.72 -1.12 5.14
C ALA A 94 -6.16 -0.26 4.02
N VAL A 95 -6.20 -0.74 2.77
CA VAL A 95 -5.67 -0.01 1.61
C VAL A 95 -6.62 -0.13 0.42
N ALA A 96 -7.04 1.01 -0.12
CA ALA A 96 -7.75 1.10 -1.39
C ALA A 96 -6.74 1.04 -2.55
N VAL A 97 -6.65 -0.11 -3.21
CA VAL A 97 -5.73 -0.32 -4.34
C VAL A 97 -6.17 0.50 -5.54
N ARG A 98 -5.23 1.21 -6.18
CA ARG A 98 -5.53 2.08 -7.33
C ARG A 98 -5.13 1.45 -8.66
N LYS A 99 -3.93 0.89 -8.74
CA LYS A 99 -3.38 0.28 -9.96
C LYS A 99 -2.68 -1.03 -9.63
N GLY A 100 -3.18 -2.11 -10.23
CA GLY A 100 -2.43 -3.36 -10.34
C GLY A 100 -1.33 -3.26 -11.39
N LYS A 101 -0.30 -4.12 -11.30
CA LYS A 101 0.49 -4.50 -12.49
C LYS A 101 -0.44 -5.33 -13.39
N GLY A 102 -1.16 -4.64 -14.28
CA GLY A 102 -2.04 -5.22 -15.30
C GLY A 102 -2.14 -4.28 -16.48
#